data_AF-A0A9Q0V3M7-F1
#
_entry.id   AF-A0A9Q0V3M7-F1
#
_cell.length_a   1.000
_cell.length_b   1.000
_cell.length_c   1.000
_cell.angle_alpha   90.00
_cell.angle_beta   90.00
_cell.angle_gamma   90.00
#
_symmetry.space_group_name_H-M   'P 1'
#
loop_
_entity.id
_entity.type
_entity.pdbx_description
1 polymer ?
#
loop_
_entity_poly.entity_id
_entity_poly.type
_entity_poly.pdbx_seq_one_letter_code
_entity_poly.pdbx_strand_id
1 'polypeptide(L)'
;MATSVVPAGRSTRRAAVDDEKLGRDVIAQAQSGTGKTSMIALTACQLVDIGNREVQALISSPTRELAEQTEKVITAIGEDINIQVHACIGGKSVGEDIQKLVYGVHVVSGTPGRVCDMIKRRSLRTRAIIVLVLDESDEMLSRGFKDQIYYVNRYLPPELQVVLLSATLPNEILEITSKLMTDPVKILVKSDELTLEGIKQFFVMVEKEEWKFETLTELYDTLTITQAVIFCNTKRKIKLLLA
;
A
#
# COMPACT_ATOMS: atom_id res chain seq x y z
N MET A 1 4.77 23.72 7.59
CA MET A 1 4.61 22.42 8.29
C MET A 1 3.50 22.41 9.34
N ALA A 2 2.28 22.09 8.91
CA ALA A 2 1.21 21.67 9.81
C ALA A 2 1.42 20.19 10.19
N THR A 3 1.52 19.90 11.50
CA THR A 3 1.57 18.53 11.99
C THR A 3 0.30 18.27 12.80
N SER A 4 -0.49 17.32 12.36
CA SER A 4 -1.72 16.91 13.04
C SER A 4 -1.47 15.55 13.70
N VAL A 5 -1.51 15.52 15.02
CA VAL A 5 -1.43 14.26 15.79
C VAL A 5 -2.84 13.81 16.10
N VAL A 6 -3.24 12.64 15.61
CA VAL A 6 -4.57 12.06 15.82
C VAL A 6 -4.49 10.86 16.78
N PRO A 7 -5.46 10.70 17.72
CA PRO A 7 -5.52 9.53 18.60
C PRO A 7 -5.71 8.23 17.80
N ALA A 8 -5.13 7.11 18.23
CA ALA A 8 -5.45 5.79 17.67
C ALA A 8 -6.95 5.53 17.89
N GLY A 9 -7.68 5.36 16.79
CA GLY A 9 -9.13 5.13 16.82
C GLY A 9 -10.02 6.33 16.42
N ARG A 10 -9.51 7.58 16.41
CA ARG A 10 -10.20 8.68 15.71
C ARG A 10 -9.63 8.80 14.30
N SER A 11 -10.49 8.51 13.33
CA SER A 11 -10.13 8.14 11.97
C SER A 11 -9.08 9.06 11.33
N THR A 12 -7.86 8.54 11.16
CA THR A 12 -6.83 9.06 10.25
C THR A 12 -7.43 9.42 8.88
N ARG A 13 -8.51 8.73 8.46
CA ARG A 13 -9.33 9.04 7.28
C ARG A 13 -9.81 10.49 7.21
N ARG A 14 -10.39 11.07 8.26
CA ARG A 14 -11.06 12.38 8.13
C ARG A 14 -10.06 13.51 7.95
N ALA A 15 -8.97 13.49 8.72
CA ALA A 15 -7.88 14.45 8.58
C ALA A 15 -7.14 14.31 7.25
N ALA A 16 -6.92 13.07 6.77
CA ALA A 16 -6.27 12.84 5.48
C ALA A 16 -7.14 13.28 4.31
N VAL A 17 -8.43 12.93 4.30
CA VAL A 17 -9.35 13.25 3.20
C VAL A 17 -9.54 14.77 3.02
N ASP A 18 -9.54 15.54 4.11
CA ASP A 18 -9.71 17.01 4.03
C ASP A 18 -8.46 17.70 3.45
N ASP A 19 -7.24 17.23 3.78
CA ASP A 19 -5.99 17.75 3.21
C ASP A 19 -5.67 17.16 1.82
N GLU A 20 -6.12 15.94 1.51
CA GLU A 20 -6.00 15.34 0.17
C GLU A 20 -6.76 16.16 -0.87
N LYS A 21 -7.96 16.65 -0.52
CA LYS A 21 -8.77 17.54 -1.37
C LYS A 21 -8.11 18.88 -1.66
N LEU A 22 -7.12 19.29 -0.85
CA LEU A 22 -6.37 20.53 -1.04
C LEU A 22 -5.16 20.35 -1.95
N GLY A 23 -4.90 19.14 -2.47
CA GLY A 23 -3.78 18.86 -3.38
C GLY A 23 -2.41 18.94 -2.72
N ARG A 24 -2.35 18.95 -1.38
CA ARG A 24 -1.08 18.96 -0.64
C ARG A 24 -0.53 17.55 -0.49
N ASP A 25 0.79 17.43 -0.46
CA ASP A 25 1.42 16.15 -0.14
C ASP A 25 1.07 15.72 1.29
N VAL A 26 0.87 14.42 1.48
CA VAL A 26 0.43 13.87 2.76
C VAL A 26 1.35 12.73 3.17
N ILE A 27 1.81 12.76 4.42
CA ILE A 27 2.43 11.63 5.10
C ILE A 27 1.46 11.18 6.19
N ALA A 28 0.81 10.05 6.00
CA ALA A 28 -0.08 9.47 6.99
C ALA A 28 0.53 8.21 7.60
N GLN A 29 0.78 8.26 8.90
CA GLN A 29 1.09 7.09 9.69
C GLN A 29 -0.21 6.43 10.13
N ALA A 30 -0.36 5.14 9.86
CA ALA A 30 -1.56 4.40 10.23
C ALA A 30 -1.26 2.91 10.38
N GLN A 31 -1.82 2.30 11.43
CA GLN A 31 -1.68 0.86 11.71
C GLN A 31 -2.39 0.00 10.65
N SER A 32 -2.01 -1.27 10.54
CA SER A 32 -2.74 -2.23 9.70
C SER A 32 -4.20 -2.35 10.16
N GLY A 33 -5.11 -2.50 9.20
CA GLY A 33 -6.56 -2.62 9.50
C GLY A 33 -7.29 -1.30 9.79
N THR A 34 -6.62 -0.15 9.76
CA THR A 34 -7.24 1.18 10.03
C THR A 34 -7.94 1.82 8.82
N GLY A 35 -8.08 1.08 7.72
CA GLY A 35 -8.81 1.55 6.53
C GLY A 35 -7.99 2.41 5.57
N LYS A 36 -6.65 2.28 5.55
CA LYS A 36 -5.73 2.90 4.56
C LYS A 36 -6.17 2.65 3.12
N THR A 37 -6.43 1.41 2.73
CA THR A 37 -6.87 1.08 1.36
C THR A 37 -8.16 1.80 0.95
N SER A 38 -9.10 2.00 1.88
CA SER A 38 -10.31 2.77 1.58
C SER A 38 -10.05 4.27 1.45
N MET A 39 -9.06 4.81 2.18
CA MET A 39 -8.60 6.19 1.96
C MET A 39 -8.09 6.30 0.52
N ILE A 40 -7.14 5.45 0.10
CA ILE A 40 -6.62 5.39 -1.28
C ILE A 40 -7.74 5.37 -2.31
N ALA A 41 -8.75 4.52 -2.09
CA ALA A 41 -9.86 4.41 -3.02
C ALA A 41 -10.74 5.65 -3.08
N LEU A 42 -11.01 6.30 -1.94
CA LEU A 42 -11.73 7.56 -1.92
C LEU A 42 -10.92 8.67 -2.60
N THR A 43 -9.61 8.77 -2.35
CA THR A 43 -8.71 9.72 -3.00
C THR A 43 -8.75 9.55 -4.52
N ALA A 44 -8.60 8.31 -5.00
CA ALA A 44 -8.64 8.00 -6.43
C ALA A 44 -9.99 8.35 -7.05
N CYS A 45 -11.11 7.95 -6.42
CA CYS A 45 -12.44 8.22 -6.95
C CYS A 45 -12.82 9.70 -6.93
N GLN A 46 -12.27 10.50 -6.01
CA GLN A 46 -12.54 11.94 -5.92
C GLN A 46 -11.73 12.78 -6.92
N LEU A 47 -10.51 12.36 -7.25
CA LEU A 47 -9.59 13.15 -8.08
C LEU A 47 -9.67 12.81 -9.58
N VAL A 48 -10.03 11.58 -9.91
CA VAL A 48 -10.06 11.10 -11.30
C VAL A 48 -11.22 11.72 -12.09
N ASP A 49 -10.91 12.23 -13.28
CA ASP A 49 -11.90 12.55 -14.32
C ASP A 49 -12.20 11.30 -15.18
N ILE A 50 -13.42 10.77 -15.06
CA ILE A 50 -13.91 9.60 -15.82
C ILE A 50 -14.00 9.88 -17.33
N GLY A 51 -14.13 11.14 -17.74
CA GLY A 51 -14.15 11.52 -19.15
C GLY A 51 -12.81 11.30 -19.86
N ASN A 52 -11.71 11.26 -19.10
CA ASN A 52 -10.36 11.08 -19.61
C ASN A 52 -9.83 9.67 -19.29
N ARG A 53 -9.76 8.79 -20.30
CA ARG A 53 -9.30 7.40 -20.15
C ARG A 53 -7.79 7.21 -20.02
N GLU A 54 -7.06 8.27 -19.67
CA GLU A 54 -5.65 8.21 -19.29
C GLU A 54 -5.47 7.89 -17.80
N VAL A 55 -4.30 7.34 -17.46
CA VAL A 55 -3.96 7.06 -16.07
C VAL A 55 -3.72 8.38 -15.34
N GLN A 56 -4.52 8.61 -14.30
CA GLN A 56 -4.55 9.82 -13.49
C GLN A 56 -4.09 9.57 -12.05
N ALA A 57 -4.27 8.35 -11.53
CA ALA A 57 -3.75 7.96 -10.23
C ALA A 57 -2.84 6.72 -10.35
N LEU A 58 -1.67 6.80 -9.71
CA LEU A 58 -0.73 5.70 -9.61
C LEU A 58 -0.57 5.29 -8.15
N ILE A 59 -0.84 4.03 -7.83
CA ILE A 59 -0.71 3.47 -6.49
C ILE A 59 0.37 2.40 -6.51
N SER A 60 1.39 2.58 -5.69
CA SER A 60 2.52 1.67 -5.57
C SER A 60 2.44 0.91 -4.24
N SER A 61 2.43 -0.42 -4.30
CA SER A 61 2.35 -1.30 -3.12
C SER A 61 3.54 -2.28 -3.08
N PRO A 62 4.00 -2.74 -1.89
CA PRO A 62 5.14 -3.65 -1.73
C PRO A 62 4.91 -5.07 -2.26
N THR A 63 3.66 -5.51 -2.36
CA THR A 63 3.30 -6.88 -2.72
C THR A 63 2.29 -6.91 -3.86
N ARG A 64 2.21 -8.06 -4.54
CA ARG A 64 1.30 -8.26 -5.67
C ARG A 64 -0.13 -8.34 -5.17
N GLU A 65 -0.29 -9.03 -4.06
CA GLU A 65 -1.54 -9.29 -3.36
C GLU A 65 -2.18 -7.98 -2.89
N LEU A 66 -1.38 -7.06 -2.34
CA LEU A 66 -1.88 -5.76 -1.90
C LEU A 66 -2.27 -4.84 -3.07
N ALA A 67 -1.51 -4.88 -4.18
CA ALA A 67 -1.87 -4.14 -5.39
C ALA A 67 -3.20 -4.66 -6.00
N GLU A 68 -3.39 -5.97 -6.08
CA GLU A 68 -4.67 -6.57 -6.52
C GLU A 68 -5.82 -6.27 -5.56
N GLN A 69 -5.57 -6.29 -4.25
CA GLN A 69 -6.58 -5.91 -3.26
C GLN A 69 -7.00 -4.45 -3.45
N THR A 70 -6.02 -3.57 -3.67
CA THR A 70 -6.27 -2.15 -3.91
C THR A 70 -7.09 -1.94 -5.19
N GLU A 71 -6.73 -2.60 -6.30
CA GLU A 71 -7.52 -2.60 -7.54
C GLU A 71 -9.00 -2.98 -7.28
N LYS A 72 -9.23 -4.08 -6.56
CA LYS A 72 -10.59 -4.56 -6.24
C LYS A 72 -11.37 -3.55 -5.40
N VAL A 73 -10.75 -2.97 -4.38
CA VAL A 73 -11.40 -1.99 -3.49
C VAL A 73 -11.77 -0.72 -4.25
N ILE A 74 -10.88 -0.21 -5.10
CA ILE A 74 -11.16 0.99 -5.91
C ILE A 74 -12.28 0.71 -6.91
N THR A 75 -12.22 -0.44 -7.58
CA THR A 75 -13.26 -0.85 -8.53
C THR A 75 -14.63 -0.95 -7.85
N ALA A 76 -14.70 -1.55 -6.66
CA ALA A 76 -15.95 -1.67 -5.91
C ALA A 76 -16.48 -0.33 -5.41
N ILE A 77 -15.62 0.57 -4.92
CA ILE A 77 -16.03 1.89 -4.42
C ILE A 77 -16.42 2.82 -5.57
N GLY A 78 -15.76 2.72 -6.72
CA GLY A 78 -16.01 3.57 -7.88
C GLY A 78 -16.92 2.95 -8.95
N GLU A 79 -17.69 1.90 -8.61
CA GLU A 79 -18.59 1.21 -9.53
C GLU A 79 -19.61 2.18 -10.15
N ASP A 80 -20.25 3.01 -9.32
CA ASP A 80 -21.26 3.98 -9.76
C ASP A 80 -20.72 5.06 -10.70
N ILE A 81 -19.42 5.35 -10.64
CA ILE A 81 -18.74 6.32 -11.51
C ILE A 81 -18.02 5.64 -12.69
N ASN A 82 -18.16 4.32 -12.85
CA ASN A 82 -17.51 3.52 -13.90
C ASN A 82 -15.98 3.70 -13.96
N ILE A 83 -15.32 3.81 -12.80
CA ILE A 83 -13.86 3.93 -12.76
C ILE A 83 -13.18 2.68 -13.34
N GLN A 84 -12.14 2.88 -14.15
CA GLN A 84 -11.35 1.80 -14.73
C GLN A 84 -10.03 1.71 -13.99
N VAL A 85 -9.76 0.55 -13.38
CA VAL A 85 -8.57 0.29 -12.56
C VAL A 85 -7.86 -0.94 -13.11
N HIS A 86 -6.53 -0.97 -13.06
CA HIS A 86 -5.75 -2.14 -13.45
C HIS A 86 -4.56 -2.38 -12.51
N ALA A 87 -4.37 -3.64 -12.10
CA ALA A 87 -3.23 -4.06 -11.30
C ALA A 87 -2.00 -4.47 -12.15
N CYS A 88 -0.98 -3.60 -12.23
CA CYS A 88 0.32 -3.89 -12.83
C CYS A 88 1.24 -4.64 -11.86
N ILE A 89 1.22 -5.97 -11.91
CA ILE A 89 2.02 -6.82 -11.02
C ILE A 89 2.90 -7.84 -11.76
N GLY A 90 4.06 -8.16 -11.17
CA GLY A 90 4.95 -9.20 -11.71
C GLY A 90 4.30 -10.58 -11.71
N GLY A 91 4.78 -11.49 -12.56
CA GLY A 91 4.27 -12.86 -12.66
C GLY A 91 3.01 -13.03 -13.52
N LYS A 92 2.35 -11.93 -13.92
CA LYS A 92 1.31 -11.91 -14.96
C LYS A 92 1.88 -11.57 -16.33
N SER A 93 1.10 -11.87 -17.37
CA SER A 93 1.44 -11.58 -18.77
C SER A 93 1.70 -10.09 -18.96
N VAL A 94 2.88 -9.76 -19.48
CA VAL A 94 3.22 -8.37 -19.86
C VAL A 94 2.32 -7.89 -21.00
N GLY A 95 1.95 -8.79 -21.92
CA GLY A 95 1.07 -8.44 -23.05
C GLY A 95 -0.32 -8.00 -22.60
N GLU A 96 -0.88 -8.65 -21.57
CA GLU A 96 -2.18 -8.28 -21.02
C GLU A 96 -2.14 -6.91 -20.33
N ASP A 97 -1.08 -6.62 -19.55
CA ASP A 97 -0.87 -5.30 -18.96
C ASP A 97 -0.84 -4.22 -20.05
N ILE A 98 -0.06 -4.45 -21.12
CA ILE A 98 0.04 -3.50 -22.23
C ILE A 98 -1.32 -3.29 -22.90
N GLN A 99 -2.07 -4.36 -23.17
CA GLN A 99 -3.39 -4.25 -23.79
C GLN A 99 -4.37 -3.44 -22.92
N LYS A 100 -4.39 -3.69 -21.61
CA LYS A 100 -5.24 -2.96 -20.65
C LYS A 100 -4.87 -1.48 -20.59
N LEU A 101 -3.57 -1.17 -20.50
CA LEU A 101 -3.07 0.21 -20.48
C LEU A 101 -3.35 0.95 -21.80
N VAL A 102 -3.26 0.27 -22.93
CA VAL A 102 -3.58 0.83 -24.26
C VAL A 102 -5.08 1.08 -24.43
N TYR A 103 -5.92 0.18 -23.91
CA TYR A 103 -7.38 0.36 -23.92
C TYR A 103 -7.81 1.59 -23.11
N GLY A 104 -7.05 1.91 -22.05
CA GLY A 104 -7.25 3.08 -21.22
C GLY A 104 -7.88 2.71 -19.88
N VAL A 105 -7.19 3.10 -18.81
CA VAL A 105 -7.63 2.97 -17.41
C VAL A 105 -7.33 4.26 -16.68
N HIS A 106 -8.14 4.59 -15.68
CA HIS A 106 -7.97 5.82 -14.91
C HIS A 106 -6.97 5.66 -13.77
N VAL A 107 -6.87 4.46 -13.21
CA VAL A 107 -6.03 4.17 -12.05
C VAL A 107 -5.18 2.94 -12.33
N VAL A 108 -3.90 3.02 -11.98
CA VAL A 108 -3.01 1.86 -11.95
C VAL A 108 -2.60 1.60 -10.51
N SER A 109 -2.87 0.39 -10.02
CA SER A 109 -2.26 -0.12 -8.80
C SER A 109 -1.15 -1.09 -9.18
N GLY A 110 0.00 -1.10 -8.51
CA GLY A 110 1.06 -2.00 -8.93
C GLY A 110 2.24 -2.10 -8.00
N THR A 111 3.11 -3.05 -8.32
CA THR A 111 4.40 -3.19 -7.64
C THR A 111 5.46 -2.34 -8.34
N PRO A 112 6.39 -1.69 -7.61
CA PRO A 112 7.39 -0.78 -8.20
C PRO A 112 8.12 -1.35 -9.41
N GLY A 113 8.48 -2.64 -9.36
CA GLY A 113 9.18 -3.32 -10.46
C GLY A 113 8.37 -3.41 -11.74
N ARG A 114 7.08 -3.80 -11.69
CA ARG A 114 6.24 -3.92 -12.89
C ARG A 114 5.82 -2.55 -13.43
N VAL A 115 5.50 -1.60 -12.55
CA VAL A 115 5.21 -0.21 -12.95
C VAL A 115 6.41 0.40 -13.68
N CYS A 116 7.62 0.25 -13.13
CA CYS A 116 8.87 0.69 -13.75
C CYS A 116 9.06 0.08 -15.16
N ASP A 117 8.79 -1.22 -15.34
CA ASP A 117 8.84 -1.89 -16.64
C ASP A 117 7.81 -1.30 -17.64
N MET A 118 6.57 -1.06 -17.20
CA MET A 118 5.52 -0.49 -18.08
C MET A 118 5.82 0.94 -18.51
N ILE A 119 6.45 1.75 -17.64
CA ILE A 119 6.95 3.10 -17.99
C ILE A 119 8.10 3.01 -18.99
N LYS A 120 9.08 2.14 -18.76
CA LYS A 120 10.24 1.93 -19.66
C LYS A 120 9.81 1.56 -21.07
N ARG A 121 8.79 0.71 -21.17
CA ARG A 121 8.18 0.27 -22.44
C ARG A 121 7.30 1.33 -23.09
N ARG A 122 7.06 2.47 -22.43
CA ARG A 122 6.12 3.53 -22.84
C ARG A 122 4.68 3.04 -22.97
N SER A 123 4.34 1.92 -22.32
CA SER A 123 3.00 1.36 -22.29
C SER A 123 2.14 2.03 -21.22
N LEU A 124 2.75 2.37 -20.08
CA LEU A 124 2.16 3.28 -19.09
C LEU A 124 2.51 4.71 -19.47
N ARG A 125 1.52 5.48 -19.92
CA ARG A 125 1.67 6.93 -20.16
C ARG A 125 1.42 7.67 -18.84
N THR A 126 2.40 8.47 -18.43
CA THR A 126 2.39 9.13 -17.11
C THR A 126 1.92 10.58 -17.13
N ARG A 127 1.69 11.16 -18.32
CA ARG A 127 1.43 12.60 -18.50
C ARG A 127 0.21 13.15 -17.77
N ALA A 128 -0.80 12.32 -17.54
CA ALA A 128 -2.05 12.71 -16.90
C ALA A 128 -2.08 12.34 -15.41
N ILE A 129 -1.01 11.75 -14.87
CA ILE A 129 -0.96 11.34 -13.46
C ILE A 129 -0.89 12.58 -12.59
N ILE A 130 -1.92 12.78 -11.77
CA ILE A 130 -2.04 13.89 -10.82
C ILE A 130 -1.77 13.47 -9.38
N VAL A 131 -1.80 12.16 -9.09
CA VAL A 131 -1.53 11.64 -7.75
C VAL A 131 -0.71 10.36 -7.77
N LEU A 132 0.31 10.30 -6.90
CA LEU A 132 1.10 9.12 -6.59
C LEU A 132 0.85 8.73 -5.13
N VAL A 133 0.37 7.51 -4.91
CA VAL A 133 0.19 6.94 -3.59
C VAL A 133 1.25 5.87 -3.35
N LEU A 134 2.02 6.00 -2.27
CA LEU A 134 2.98 5.00 -1.81
C LEU A 134 2.39 4.27 -0.60
N ASP A 135 1.82 3.09 -0.84
CA ASP A 135 1.23 2.25 0.19
C ASP A 135 2.29 1.36 0.86
N GLU A 136 2.18 1.19 2.18
CA GLU A 136 3.13 0.44 3.03
C GLU A 136 4.60 0.76 2.70
N SER A 137 4.91 2.06 2.71
CA SER A 137 6.19 2.56 2.22
C SER A 137 7.40 2.03 3.00
N ASP A 138 7.28 1.86 4.31
CA ASP A 138 8.30 1.21 5.14
C ASP A 138 8.63 -0.20 4.66
N GLU A 139 7.61 -0.98 4.33
CA GLU A 139 7.79 -2.31 3.76
C GLU A 139 8.43 -2.25 2.38
N MET A 140 8.04 -1.29 1.53
CA MET A 140 8.68 -1.13 0.21
C MET A 140 10.19 -0.88 0.32
N LEU A 141 10.65 -0.11 1.31
CA LEU A 141 12.07 0.13 1.53
C LEU A 141 12.80 -1.11 2.03
N SER A 142 12.19 -1.83 2.97
CA SER A 142 12.75 -3.09 3.48
C SER A 142 13.00 -4.12 2.37
N ARG A 143 12.20 -4.06 1.30
CA ARG A 143 12.29 -4.92 0.10
C ARG A 143 13.25 -4.38 -0.97
N GLY A 144 13.90 -3.25 -0.73
CA GLY A 144 14.86 -2.65 -1.66
C GLY A 144 14.21 -1.94 -2.84
N PHE A 145 12.97 -1.47 -2.74
CA PHE A 145 12.29 -0.76 -3.85
C PHE A 145 12.63 0.73 -3.97
N LYS A 146 13.55 1.25 -3.14
CA LYS A 146 13.96 2.66 -3.10
C LYS A 146 14.31 3.21 -4.49
N ASP A 147 15.15 2.49 -5.24
CA ASP A 147 15.60 2.94 -6.56
C ASP A 147 14.48 2.92 -7.60
N GLN A 148 13.58 1.93 -7.54
CA GLN A 148 12.43 1.83 -8.43
C GLN A 148 11.43 2.95 -8.16
N ILE A 149 11.20 3.32 -6.90
CA ILE A 149 10.33 4.45 -6.54
C ILE A 149 10.90 5.76 -7.10
N TYR A 150 12.21 6.01 -6.89
CA TYR A 150 12.86 7.18 -7.47
C TYR A 150 12.83 7.18 -8.99
N TYR A 151 13.01 6.02 -9.62
CA TYR A 151 12.91 5.89 -11.06
C TYR A 151 11.51 6.25 -11.54
N VAL A 152 10.46 5.69 -10.96
CA VAL A 152 9.07 5.99 -11.32
C VAL A 152 8.80 7.49 -11.18
N ASN A 153 9.16 8.11 -10.06
CA ASN A 153 8.92 9.53 -9.81
C ASN A 153 9.54 10.45 -10.88
N ARG A 154 10.70 10.11 -11.43
CA ARG A 154 11.36 10.90 -12.50
C ARG A 154 10.57 10.99 -13.80
N TYR A 155 9.61 10.08 -14.02
CA TYR A 155 8.76 10.07 -15.21
C TYR A 155 7.35 10.61 -14.94
N LEU A 156 7.04 10.98 -13.70
CA LEU A 156 5.76 11.59 -13.35
C LEU A 156 5.79 13.11 -13.57
N PRO A 157 4.63 13.76 -13.76
CA PRO A 157 4.55 15.20 -13.89
C PRO A 157 5.09 15.92 -12.64
N PRO A 158 5.74 17.08 -12.75
CA PRO A 158 6.37 17.75 -11.60
C PRO A 158 5.37 18.28 -10.55
N GLU A 159 4.13 18.58 -10.95
CA GLU A 159 3.09 19.17 -10.09
C GLU A 159 2.08 18.13 -9.58
N LEU A 160 2.49 16.85 -9.47
CA LEU A 160 1.62 15.83 -8.89
C LEU A 160 1.56 15.92 -7.36
N GLN A 161 0.45 15.46 -6.78
CA GLN A 161 0.34 15.21 -5.35
C GLN A 161 0.96 13.86 -4.99
N VAL A 162 1.73 13.80 -3.90
CA VAL A 162 2.28 12.56 -3.35
C VAL A 162 1.66 12.27 -2.00
N VAL A 163 1.09 11.07 -1.87
CA VAL A 163 0.52 10.55 -0.62
C VAL A 163 1.35 9.35 -0.16
N LEU A 164 1.95 9.43 1.02
CA LEU A 164 2.70 8.34 1.64
C LEU A 164 1.91 7.77 2.80
N LEU A 165 1.62 6.47 2.72
CA LEU A 165 0.98 5.70 3.78
C LEU A 165 1.98 4.70 4.34
N SER A 166 2.16 4.71 5.67
CA SER A 166 3.13 3.82 6.31
C SER A 166 2.70 3.45 7.73
N ALA A 167 3.08 2.25 8.21
CA ALA A 167 2.85 1.89 9.61
C ALA A 167 3.92 2.54 10.50
N THR A 168 5.16 2.57 10.02
CA THR A 168 6.31 3.15 10.69
C THR A 168 6.96 4.23 9.84
N LEU A 169 7.65 5.19 10.47
CA LEU A 169 8.36 6.26 9.77
C LEU A 169 9.84 6.30 10.20
N PRO A 170 10.64 5.28 9.84
CA PRO A 170 12.08 5.32 10.06
C PRO A 170 12.73 6.47 9.27
N ASN A 171 13.96 6.84 9.64
CA ASN A 171 14.70 7.92 8.96
C ASN A 171 14.81 7.72 7.44
N GLU A 172 14.92 6.48 6.97
CA GLU A 172 14.97 6.17 5.53
C GLU A 172 13.69 6.59 4.77
N ILE A 173 12.52 6.51 5.42
CA ILE A 173 11.26 7.02 4.84
C ILE A 173 11.29 8.55 4.80
N LEU A 174 11.77 9.19 5.87
CA LEU A 174 11.88 10.65 5.92
C LEU A 174 12.81 11.18 4.80
N GLU A 175 13.91 10.49 4.51
CA GLU A 175 14.79 10.82 3.37
C GLU A 175 14.11 10.75 2.00
N ILE A 176 13.17 9.83 1.83
CA ILE A 176 12.43 9.69 0.59
C ILE A 176 11.40 10.81 0.47
N THR A 177 10.69 11.10 1.57
CA THR A 177 9.70 12.19 1.59
C THR A 177 10.34 13.53 1.24
N SER A 178 11.57 13.82 1.69
CA SER A 178 12.23 15.08 1.38
C SER A 178 12.60 15.25 -0.10
N LYS A 179 12.66 14.16 -0.88
CA LYS A 179 12.95 14.19 -2.32
C LYS A 179 11.69 14.08 -3.19
N LEU A 180 10.63 13.51 -2.65
CA LEU A 180 9.38 13.29 -3.38
C LEU A 180 8.33 14.35 -3.10
N MET A 181 8.40 15.02 -1.95
CA MET A 181 7.32 15.87 -1.44
C MET A 181 7.75 17.31 -1.19
N THR A 182 6.79 18.23 -1.24
CA THR A 182 6.94 19.66 -0.96
C THR A 182 5.99 20.08 0.18
N ASP A 183 6.56 20.51 1.32
CA ASP A 183 5.84 20.89 2.57
C ASP A 183 4.66 19.93 2.91
N PRO A 184 4.91 18.62 3.06
CA PRO A 184 3.84 17.65 3.27
C PRO A 184 3.16 17.85 4.63
N VAL A 185 1.85 17.65 4.65
CA VAL A 185 1.07 17.53 5.88
C VAL A 185 1.39 16.19 6.52
N LYS A 186 1.73 16.21 7.82
CA LYS A 186 2.02 15.00 8.58
C LYS A 186 0.86 14.66 9.48
N ILE A 187 0.29 13.48 9.27
CA ILE A 187 -0.78 12.90 10.09
C ILE A 187 -0.17 11.71 10.82
N LEU A 188 0.21 11.94 12.08
CA LEU A 188 0.96 10.96 12.88
C LEU A 188 0.06 10.36 13.97
N VAL A 189 0.27 9.08 14.25
CA VAL A 189 -0.37 8.37 15.37
C VAL A 189 0.58 8.40 16.57
N LYS A 190 0.07 8.64 17.78
CA LYS A 190 0.89 8.64 18.98
C LYS A 190 1.54 7.27 19.23
N SER A 191 2.82 7.29 19.59
CA SER A 191 3.66 6.12 19.84
C SER A 191 3.15 5.19 20.93
N ASP A 192 2.45 5.73 21.93
CA ASP A 192 2.05 4.98 23.14
C ASP A 192 0.87 4.03 22.89
N GLU A 193 0.26 4.08 21.70
CA GLU A 193 -0.87 3.24 21.28
C GLU A 193 -0.48 2.27 20.15
N LEU A 194 0.82 2.00 19.92
CA LEU A 194 1.30 1.06 18.89
C LEU A 194 0.90 -0.39 19.13
N THR A 195 0.57 -0.76 20.36
CA THR A 195 -0.15 -2.01 20.62
C THR A 195 -1.61 -1.82 20.24
N LEU A 196 -2.06 -2.53 19.20
CA LEU A 196 -3.48 -2.60 18.85
C LEU A 196 -4.30 -2.97 20.09
N GLU A 197 -5.03 -2.02 20.65
CA GLU A 197 -5.98 -2.27 21.73
C GLU A 197 -6.95 -3.38 21.28
N GLY A 198 -6.91 -4.53 21.94
CA GLY A 198 -7.69 -5.72 21.57
C GLY A 198 -6.87 -6.92 21.09
N ILE A 199 -5.58 -6.76 20.76
CA ILE A 199 -4.69 -7.89 20.50
C ILE A 199 -3.98 -8.33 21.78
N LYS A 200 -4.43 -9.46 22.34
CA LYS A 200 -3.72 -10.13 23.44
C LYS A 200 -2.49 -10.86 22.89
N GLN A 201 -1.31 -10.48 23.36
CA GLN A 201 -0.04 -11.04 22.92
C GLN A 201 0.49 -12.03 23.97
N PHE A 202 0.91 -13.20 23.52
CA PHE A 202 1.47 -14.27 24.36
C PHE A 202 2.74 -14.83 23.70
N PHE A 203 3.61 -15.45 24.50
CA PHE A 203 4.73 -16.23 24.00
C PHE A 203 4.77 -17.58 24.72
N VAL A 204 5.21 -18.63 24.02
CA VAL A 204 5.46 -19.95 24.58
C VAL A 204 6.95 -20.22 24.45
N MET A 205 7.63 -20.44 25.58
CA MET A 205 9.02 -20.88 25.55
C MET A 205 9.07 -22.36 25.22
N VAL A 206 9.86 -22.71 24.20
CA VAL A 206 10.13 -24.10 23.81
C VAL A 206 11.63 -24.28 23.74
N GLU A 207 12.13 -25.38 24.31
CA GLU A 207 13.57 -25.66 24.35
C GLU A 207 14.09 -26.19 23.01
N LYS A 208 13.23 -26.91 22.29
CA LYS A 208 13.56 -27.53 21.00
C LYS A 208 12.66 -27.04 19.89
N GLU A 209 13.22 -26.97 18.68
CA GLU A 209 12.51 -26.52 17.49
C GLU A 209 11.34 -27.45 17.12
N GLU A 210 11.51 -28.77 17.31
CA GLU A 210 10.48 -29.79 17.07
C GLU A 210 9.23 -29.60 17.94
N TRP A 211 9.40 -29.11 19.16
CA TRP A 211 8.29 -28.85 20.10
C TRP A 211 7.40 -27.69 19.67
N LYS A 212 7.85 -26.82 18.75
CA LYS A 212 6.97 -25.78 18.17
C LYS A 212 5.80 -26.39 17.41
N PHE A 213 6.02 -27.52 16.74
CA PHE A 213 4.97 -28.17 15.96
C PHE A 213 3.95 -28.86 16.87
N GLU A 214 4.42 -29.52 17.92
CA GLU A 214 3.57 -30.13 18.96
C GLU A 214 2.73 -29.06 19.66
N THR A 215 3.37 -27.97 20.12
CA THR A 215 2.69 -26.83 20.75
C THR A 215 1.64 -26.21 19.82
N LEU A 216 1.98 -26.04 18.53
CA LEU A 216 1.04 -25.53 17.54
C LEU A 216 -0.19 -26.45 17.40
N THR A 217 0.02 -27.76 17.37
CA THR A 217 -1.07 -28.74 17.25
C THR A 217 -1.97 -28.70 18.48
N GLU A 218 -1.39 -28.64 19.68
CA GLU A 218 -2.14 -28.51 20.94
C GLU A 218 -2.98 -27.22 21.00
N LEU A 219 -2.45 -26.11 20.48
CA LEU A 219 -3.21 -24.86 20.35
C LEU A 219 -4.43 -25.01 19.43
N TYR A 220 -4.31 -25.77 18.33
CA TYR A 220 -5.43 -26.04 17.44
C TYR A 220 -6.47 -27.00 18.03
N ASP A 221 -6.05 -27.96 18.86
CA ASP A 221 -6.95 -28.88 19.55
C ASP A 221 -7.72 -28.19 20.69
N THR A 222 -7.07 -27.24 21.37
CA THR A 222 -7.63 -26.57 22.55
C THR A 222 -8.45 -25.33 22.22
N LEU A 223 -8.09 -24.61 21.15
CA LEU A 223 -8.71 -23.33 20.80
C LEU A 223 -9.67 -23.49 19.62
N THR A 224 -10.85 -22.89 19.74
CA THR A 224 -11.75 -22.73 18.58
C THR A 224 -11.24 -21.61 17.68
N ILE A 225 -10.48 -21.98 16.65
CA ILE A 225 -9.86 -21.04 15.71
C ILE A 225 -10.74 -20.92 14.45
N THR A 226 -11.21 -19.71 14.14
CA THR A 226 -11.93 -19.44 12.88
C THR A 226 -10.97 -19.34 11.70
N GLN A 227 -10.00 -18.44 11.79
CA GLN A 227 -8.91 -18.26 10.85
C GLN A 227 -7.65 -17.88 11.64
N ALA A 228 -6.51 -18.41 11.22
CA ALA A 228 -5.21 -18.08 11.79
C ALA A 228 -4.16 -17.92 10.70
N VAL A 229 -3.17 -17.09 10.97
CA VAL A 229 -2.00 -16.88 10.11
C VAL A 229 -0.77 -17.30 10.88
N ILE A 230 -0.02 -18.27 10.33
CA ILE A 230 1.22 -18.78 10.93
C ILE A 230 2.40 -18.26 10.11
N PHE A 231 3.22 -17.42 10.74
CA PHE A 231 4.40 -16.85 10.10
C PHE A 231 5.62 -17.78 10.25
N CYS A 232 6.36 -17.95 9.17
CA CYS A 232 7.63 -18.67 9.16
C CYS A 232 8.68 -17.88 8.39
N ASN A 233 9.91 -17.84 8.91
CA ASN A 233 10.98 -17.02 8.33
C ASN A 233 11.47 -17.51 6.96
N THR A 234 11.19 -18.77 6.58
CA THR A 234 11.67 -19.33 5.31
C THR A 234 10.58 -20.08 4.56
N LYS A 235 10.59 -19.96 3.22
CA LYS A 235 9.72 -20.71 2.32
C LYS A 235 9.88 -22.23 2.46
N ARG A 236 11.10 -22.70 2.79
CA ARG A 236 11.38 -24.12 3.03
C ARG A 236 10.60 -24.62 4.25
N LYS A 237 10.60 -23.86 5.35
CA LYS A 237 9.88 -24.25 6.56
C LYS A 237 8.37 -24.25 6.36
N ILE A 238 7.83 -23.30 5.61
CA ILE A 238 6.42 -23.29 5.22
C ILE A 238 6.05 -24.61 4.52
N LYS A 239 6.85 -25.05 3.55
CA LYS A 239 6.60 -26.32 2.85
C LYS A 239 6.65 -27.54 3.77
N LEU A 240 7.55 -27.54 4.76
CA LEU A 240 7.65 -28.63 5.73
C LEU A 240 6.47 -28.69 6.69
N LEU A 241 5.88 -27.55 7.07
CA LEU A 241 4.71 -27.49 7.94
C LEU A 241 3.40 -27.87 7.24
N LEU A 242 3.38 -27.78 5.90
CA LEU A 242 2.21 -28.13 5.08
C LEU A 242 2.26 -29.56 4.52
N ALA A 243 3.35 -30.29 4.78
CA ALA A 243 3.56 -31.66 4.31
C ALA A 243 3.08 -32.66 5.38
#